data_AF-A0A1S8C6M5-F1
#
_entry.id   AF-A0A1S8C6M5-F1
#
_cell.length_a   1.000
_cell.length_b   1.000
_cell.length_c   1.000
_cell.angle_alpha   90.00
_cell.angle_beta   90.00
_cell.angle_gamma   90.00
#
_symmetry.space_group_name_H-M   'P 1'
#
loop_
_entity.id
_entity.type
_entity.pdbx_description
1 polymer ?
#
loop_
_entity_poly.entity_id
_entity_poly.type
_entity_poly.pdbx_seq_one_letter_code
_entity_poly.pdbx_strand_id
1 'polypeptide(L)'
;MRKRMWAAAAGTALGIGLLGSPPASAQGTPVAGNGATYFLNDSFTGTANRVFTYGEVTDAAYFGDWDGNGTDTPLVRRGNVFHVRNDNSSGAAQLSFAYGDPGDVVLAGDWDGNGSDTLAVRRGNTYFVKNSGTTGVADLVFSYGDAGDVVLVGDWDGRGGDTLVVRRANRYFVKNDLATGVASSDFLFGDGGDLVLTGRWSAGQAGDSLGVRRGNTYYLRNSLTTGVADTVFAYGEVSDTAFTGDWDGDGRDTLGVRRGGSVPGLAPAPADPGDSVNCDDFSTQAEAQAWFTRYYPAYGDVARLDQDGNLLACEALP
;
A
#
# COMPACT_ATOMS: atom_id res chain seq x y z
N MET A 1 73.52 -1.08 -12.51
CA MET A 1 72.19 -0.74 -13.08
C MET A 1 71.24 -0.49 -11.91
N ARG A 2 70.89 0.78 -11.64
CA ARG A 2 70.15 1.21 -10.43
C ARG A 2 68.64 1.17 -10.68
N LYS A 3 67.91 0.48 -9.80
CA LYS A 3 66.43 0.52 -9.70
C LYS A 3 66.00 1.92 -9.26
N ARG A 4 65.07 2.54 -9.99
CA ARG A 4 64.32 3.73 -9.53
C ARG A 4 62.93 3.28 -9.08
N MET A 5 62.72 3.27 -7.78
CA MET A 5 61.39 3.23 -7.15
C MET A 5 60.66 4.53 -7.46
N TRP A 6 59.41 4.44 -7.91
CA TRP A 6 58.46 5.54 -7.90
C TRP A 6 57.51 5.31 -6.72
N ALA A 7 57.49 6.27 -5.80
CA ALA A 7 56.50 6.34 -4.74
C ALA A 7 55.21 6.90 -5.35
N ALA A 8 54.12 6.13 -5.31
CA ALA A 8 52.78 6.65 -5.55
C ALA A 8 52.26 7.23 -4.23
N ALA A 9 52.08 8.54 -4.20
CA ALA A 9 51.41 9.22 -3.11
C ALA A 9 49.93 8.83 -3.11
N ALA A 10 49.45 8.32 -1.98
CA ALA A 10 48.04 8.11 -1.72
C ALA A 10 47.37 9.48 -1.55
N GLY A 11 46.68 9.94 -2.60
CA GLY A 11 45.76 11.06 -2.52
C GLY A 11 44.39 10.55 -2.11
N THR A 12 44.01 10.78 -0.86
CA THR A 12 42.65 10.53 -0.37
C THR A 12 41.72 11.56 -1.01
N ALA A 13 41.04 11.18 -2.09
CA ALA A 13 39.91 11.94 -2.59
C ALA A 13 38.69 11.60 -1.70
N LEU A 14 38.44 12.45 -0.70
CA LEU A 14 37.12 12.56 -0.08
C LEU A 14 36.18 13.16 -1.14
N GLY A 15 35.67 12.31 -2.01
CA GLY A 15 34.48 12.63 -2.79
C GLY A 15 33.31 12.69 -1.84
N ILE A 16 32.93 13.89 -1.40
CA ILE A 16 31.60 14.11 -0.86
C ILE A 16 30.66 13.97 -2.07
N GLY A 17 30.25 12.74 -2.35
CA GLY A 17 29.08 12.50 -3.17
C GLY A 17 27.91 13.10 -2.41
N LEU A 18 27.29 14.14 -2.98
CA LEU A 18 25.91 14.46 -2.67
C LEU A 18 25.11 13.25 -3.13
N LEU A 19 24.95 12.26 -2.25
CA LEU A 19 23.91 11.26 -2.40
C LEU A 19 22.62 12.06 -2.28
N GLY A 20 21.91 12.25 -3.39
CA GLY A 20 20.51 12.65 -3.31
C GLY A 20 19.82 11.61 -2.42
N SER A 21 18.96 12.06 -1.52
CA SER A 21 18.09 11.14 -0.79
C SER A 21 17.40 10.26 -1.82
N PRO A 22 17.34 8.93 -1.62
CA PRO A 22 16.51 8.11 -2.47
C PRO A 22 15.06 8.64 -2.46
N PRO A 23 14.29 8.45 -3.53
CA PRO A 23 12.86 8.76 -3.51
C PRO A 23 12.21 8.05 -2.32
N ALA A 24 11.30 8.76 -1.64
CA ALA A 24 10.38 8.14 -0.72
C ALA A 24 9.42 7.24 -1.52
N SER A 25 9.11 6.05 -1.00
CA SER A 25 8.24 5.09 -1.67
C SER A 25 7.08 4.70 -0.77
N ALA A 26 5.96 5.38 -0.94
CA ALA A 26 4.74 5.00 -0.27
C ALA A 26 4.09 3.77 -0.93
N GLN A 27 3.18 3.13 -0.20
CA GLN A 27 2.26 2.18 -0.82
C GLN A 27 1.43 2.89 -1.91
N GLY A 28 1.78 2.67 -3.18
CA GLY A 28 1.15 3.36 -4.32
C GLY A 28 -0.30 2.98 -4.66
N THR A 29 -1.01 2.31 -3.75
CA THR A 29 -2.46 2.01 -3.84
C THR A 29 -3.20 2.74 -2.72
N PRO A 30 -4.51 3.02 -2.86
CA PRO A 30 -5.24 3.69 -1.80
C PRO A 30 -5.23 2.86 -0.51
N VAL A 31 -5.04 3.53 0.62
CA VAL A 31 -5.18 2.95 1.95
C VAL A 31 -6.62 2.48 2.12
N ALA A 32 -6.80 1.17 2.29
CA ALA A 32 -8.11 0.54 2.38
C ALA A 32 -8.94 1.01 3.61
N GLY A 33 -10.23 0.70 3.58
CA GLY A 33 -11.16 0.98 4.67
C GLY A 33 -11.66 2.42 4.71
N ASN A 34 -12.18 2.83 5.87
CA ASN A 34 -12.71 4.16 6.15
C ASN A 34 -12.03 4.74 7.39
N GLY A 35 -12.07 6.06 7.54
CA GLY A 35 -11.47 6.80 8.66
C GLY A 35 -10.69 8.01 8.16
N ALA A 36 -10.50 9.00 9.02
CA ALA A 36 -9.72 10.19 8.66
C ALA A 36 -8.49 10.36 9.56
N THR A 37 -8.27 9.45 10.51
CA THR A 37 -7.18 9.54 11.49
C THR A 37 -6.06 8.56 11.16
N TYR A 38 -4.84 9.08 11.08
CA TYR A 38 -3.64 8.35 10.70
C TYR A 38 -2.64 8.36 11.86
N PHE A 39 -2.02 7.23 12.10
CA PHE A 39 -1.04 6.99 13.16
C PHE A 39 0.25 6.51 12.49
N LEU A 40 1.20 7.43 12.30
CA LEU A 40 2.47 7.15 11.65
C LEU A 40 3.52 6.81 12.69
N ASN A 41 4.39 5.88 12.32
CA ASN A 41 5.49 5.45 13.13
C ASN A 41 6.78 5.43 12.31
N ASP A 42 7.62 6.43 12.52
CA ASP A 42 8.92 6.64 11.88
C ASP A 42 9.95 5.54 12.26
N SER A 43 9.52 4.52 13.00
CA SER A 43 10.36 3.42 13.46
C SER A 43 9.55 2.14 13.58
N PHE A 44 10.19 0.97 13.64
CA PHE A 44 9.48 -0.29 13.93
C PHE A 44 9.24 -0.47 15.44
N THR A 45 8.63 0.53 16.07
CA THR A 45 8.23 0.50 17.48
C THR A 45 6.74 0.18 17.64
N GLY A 46 6.28 -0.02 18.88
CA GLY A 46 4.86 -0.27 19.16
C GLY A 46 3.98 0.99 19.21
N THR A 47 4.54 2.19 19.00
CA THR A 47 3.89 3.47 19.29
C THR A 47 4.03 4.44 18.13
N ALA A 48 2.90 5.03 17.70
CA ALA A 48 2.93 6.13 16.75
C ALA A 48 3.61 7.36 17.38
N ASN A 49 4.56 7.95 16.67
CA ASN A 49 5.15 9.24 17.05
C ASN A 49 4.42 10.42 16.39
N ARG A 50 3.55 10.15 15.41
CA ARG A 50 2.74 11.16 14.73
C ARG A 50 1.31 10.70 14.57
N VAL A 51 0.36 11.54 14.98
CA VAL A 51 -1.07 11.27 14.85
C VAL A 51 -1.77 12.54 14.36
N PHE A 52 -2.55 12.43 13.30
CA PHE A 52 -3.28 13.56 12.74
C PHE A 52 -4.58 13.11 12.06
N THR A 53 -5.42 14.08 11.71
CA THR A 53 -6.67 13.83 10.97
C THR A 53 -6.68 14.64 9.68
N TYR A 54 -6.97 13.99 8.56
CA TYR A 54 -7.03 14.64 7.24
C TYR A 54 -8.04 13.96 6.31
N GLY A 55 -8.81 14.78 5.59
CA GLY A 55 -9.90 14.32 4.74
C GLY A 55 -11.15 13.93 5.52
N GLU A 56 -12.10 13.34 4.78
CA GLU A 56 -13.35 12.80 5.31
C GLU A 56 -13.23 11.29 5.51
N VAL A 57 -14.09 10.73 6.35
CA VAL A 57 -14.04 9.30 6.70
C VAL A 57 -14.20 8.36 5.50
N THR A 58 -14.86 8.82 4.43
CA THR A 58 -15.09 8.04 3.20
C THR A 58 -14.09 8.36 2.08
N ASP A 59 -13.16 9.30 2.29
CA ASP A 59 -12.19 9.61 1.26
C ASP A 59 -11.24 8.41 1.08
N ALA A 60 -10.81 8.17 -0.16
CA ALA A 60 -9.71 7.26 -0.44
C ALA A 60 -8.41 7.99 -0.16
N ALA A 61 -7.57 7.47 0.72
CA ALA A 61 -6.33 8.10 1.14
C ALA A 61 -5.14 7.47 0.42
N TYR A 62 -4.15 8.29 0.09
CA TYR A 62 -2.87 7.93 -0.52
C TYR A 62 -1.79 8.63 0.28
N PHE A 63 -0.60 8.05 0.28
CA PHE A 63 0.62 8.68 0.77
C PHE A 63 1.63 8.65 -0.37
N GLY A 64 2.52 9.64 -0.36
CA GLY A 64 3.53 9.81 -1.39
C GLY A 64 4.25 11.16 -1.26
N ASP A 65 5.36 11.30 -1.96
CA ASP A 65 6.17 12.52 -2.01
C ASP A 65 5.70 13.43 -3.15
N TRP A 66 4.60 14.14 -2.93
CA TRP A 66 3.96 14.95 -3.97
C TRP A 66 4.73 16.22 -4.36
N ASP A 67 5.73 16.63 -3.57
CA ASP A 67 6.56 17.82 -3.86
C ASP A 67 8.06 17.55 -3.99
N GLY A 68 8.47 16.28 -3.98
CA GLY A 68 9.83 15.85 -4.28
C GLY A 68 10.83 16.19 -3.18
N ASN A 69 10.36 16.29 -1.93
CA ASN A 69 11.22 16.64 -0.79
C ASN A 69 11.81 15.42 -0.06
N GLY A 70 11.41 14.21 -0.47
CA GLY A 70 11.77 12.93 0.12
C GLY A 70 10.87 12.49 1.27
N THR A 71 9.74 13.15 1.54
CA THR A 71 8.82 12.78 2.63
C THR A 71 7.44 12.44 2.09
N ASP A 72 6.93 11.28 2.49
CA ASP A 72 5.58 10.85 2.16
C ASP A 72 4.55 11.59 3.00
N THR A 73 3.58 12.20 2.31
CA THR A 73 2.56 13.07 2.89
C THR A 73 1.17 12.71 2.36
N PRO A 74 0.08 13.10 3.05
CA PRO A 74 -1.24 12.61 2.70
C PRO A 74 -1.86 13.32 1.49
N LEU A 75 -2.48 12.51 0.64
CA LEU A 75 -3.42 12.92 -0.40
C LEU A 75 -4.74 12.20 -0.16
N VAL A 76 -5.86 12.90 -0.34
CA VAL A 76 -7.20 12.27 -0.29
C VAL A 76 -7.97 12.51 -1.57
N ARG A 77 -8.69 11.48 -2.04
CA ARG A 77 -9.55 11.54 -3.23
C ARG A 77 -11.02 11.55 -2.84
N ARG A 78 -11.72 12.58 -3.30
CA ARG A 78 -13.18 12.73 -3.19
C ARG A 78 -13.81 12.83 -4.57
N GLY A 79 -14.51 11.78 -5.00
CA GLY A 79 -14.96 11.66 -6.38
C GLY A 79 -13.76 11.62 -7.33
N ASN A 80 -13.65 12.60 -8.23
CA ASN A 80 -12.51 12.75 -9.14
C ASN A 80 -11.54 13.88 -8.73
N VAL A 81 -11.73 14.48 -7.55
CA VAL A 81 -10.87 15.56 -7.04
C VAL A 81 -9.91 15.01 -5.99
N PHE A 82 -8.65 15.41 -6.11
CA PHE A 82 -7.55 15.07 -5.24
C PHE A 82 -7.22 16.29 -4.40
N HIS A 83 -7.01 16.08 -3.11
CA HIS A 83 -6.72 17.10 -2.12
C HIS A 83 -5.40 16.76 -1.44
N VAL A 84 -4.37 17.52 -1.76
CA VAL A 84 -2.99 17.27 -1.32
C VAL A 84 -2.65 18.13 -0.12
N ARG A 85 -1.96 17.54 0.84
CA ARG A 85 -1.32 18.24 1.94
C ARG A 85 0.08 17.68 2.12
N ASN A 86 1.10 18.47 1.78
CA ASN A 86 2.52 18.17 1.87
C ASN A 86 3.04 18.31 3.31
N ASP A 87 2.26 17.83 4.26
CA ASP A 87 2.53 17.96 5.68
C ASP A 87 1.75 16.88 6.43
N ASN A 88 2.43 16.08 7.24
CA ASN A 88 1.83 15.03 8.06
C ASN A 88 1.14 15.61 9.31
N SER A 89 0.16 16.49 9.09
CA SER A 89 -0.58 17.22 10.11
C SER A 89 -2.04 17.43 9.71
N SER A 90 -2.88 17.80 10.66
CA SER A 90 -4.27 18.15 10.37
C SER A 90 -4.38 19.53 9.72
N GLY A 91 -5.39 19.75 8.88
CA GLY A 91 -5.67 21.06 8.29
C GLY A 91 -6.32 20.98 6.91
N ALA A 92 -6.45 22.14 6.27
CA ALA A 92 -6.95 22.22 4.89
C ALA A 92 -5.93 21.66 3.89
N ALA A 93 -6.42 21.25 2.71
CA ALA A 93 -5.57 20.93 1.57
C ALA A 93 -4.78 22.17 1.13
N GLN A 94 -3.52 21.97 0.74
CA GLN A 94 -2.67 23.03 0.16
C GLN A 94 -2.86 23.13 -1.35
N LEU A 95 -3.15 22.01 -2.00
CA LEU A 95 -3.41 21.92 -3.44
C LEU A 95 -4.63 21.03 -3.68
N SER A 96 -5.37 21.31 -4.75
CA SER A 96 -6.40 20.39 -5.22
C SER A 96 -6.50 20.40 -6.74
N PHE A 97 -6.73 19.24 -7.33
CA PHE A 97 -6.85 19.06 -8.78
C PHE A 97 -7.78 17.90 -9.11
N ALA A 98 -8.36 17.91 -10.31
CA ALA A 98 -9.13 16.78 -10.81
C ALA A 98 -8.21 15.83 -11.58
N TYR A 99 -8.42 14.52 -11.49
CA TYR A 99 -7.67 13.54 -12.26
C TYR A 99 -8.48 12.26 -12.47
N GLY A 100 -8.36 11.69 -13.68
CA GLY A 100 -9.09 10.48 -14.08
C GLY A 100 -10.60 10.69 -14.25
N ASP A 101 -11.25 9.62 -14.70
CA ASP A 101 -12.69 9.52 -14.84
C ASP A 101 -13.34 8.87 -13.60
N PRO A 102 -14.63 9.11 -13.34
CA PRO A 102 -15.36 8.37 -12.32
C PRO A 102 -15.25 6.85 -12.53
N GLY A 103 -14.89 6.12 -11.48
CA GLY A 103 -14.72 4.65 -11.52
C GLY A 103 -13.31 4.17 -11.83
N ASP A 104 -12.39 5.07 -12.22
CA ASP A 104 -10.99 4.70 -12.42
C ASP A 104 -10.33 4.28 -11.09
N VAL A 105 -9.56 3.19 -11.15
CA VAL A 105 -8.59 2.85 -10.10
C VAL A 105 -7.37 3.74 -10.29
N VAL A 106 -6.92 4.37 -9.22
CA VAL A 106 -5.80 5.31 -9.27
C VAL A 106 -4.65 4.75 -8.46
N LEU A 107 -3.46 4.89 -9.02
CA LEU A 107 -2.19 4.47 -8.45
C LEU A 107 -1.31 5.71 -8.29
N ALA A 108 -0.45 5.71 -7.28
CA ALA A 108 0.55 6.74 -7.00
C ALA A 108 1.96 6.14 -7.11
N GLY A 109 2.91 6.93 -7.58
CA GLY A 109 4.32 6.56 -7.64
C GLY A 109 5.17 7.52 -8.47
N ASP A 110 6.48 7.37 -8.38
CA ASP A 110 7.48 8.12 -9.15
C ASP A 110 7.74 7.44 -10.51
N TRP A 111 6.80 7.58 -11.42
CA TRP A 111 6.81 6.84 -12.69
C TRP A 111 7.95 7.20 -13.65
N ASP A 112 8.62 8.34 -13.48
CA ASP A 112 9.75 8.74 -14.32
C ASP A 112 11.09 8.88 -13.59
N GLY A 113 11.12 8.55 -12.30
CA GLY A 113 12.32 8.48 -11.49
C GLY A 113 12.90 9.86 -11.17
N ASN A 114 12.04 10.87 -11.04
CA ASN A 114 12.47 12.24 -10.76
C ASN A 114 12.50 12.59 -9.27
N GLY A 115 12.00 11.70 -8.41
CA GLY A 115 11.91 11.85 -6.97
C GLY A 115 10.55 12.34 -6.46
N SER A 116 9.57 12.61 -7.33
CA SER A 116 8.23 13.08 -6.93
C SER A 116 7.13 12.15 -7.41
N ASP A 117 6.19 11.86 -6.53
CA ASP A 117 5.05 11.02 -6.84
C ASP A 117 4.00 11.72 -7.70
N THR A 118 3.51 10.98 -8.67
CA THR A 118 2.41 11.39 -9.54
C THR A 118 1.42 10.25 -9.74
N LEU A 119 0.36 10.50 -10.50
CA LEU A 119 -0.78 9.57 -10.59
C LEU A 119 -0.80 8.81 -11.92
N ALA A 120 -1.25 7.56 -11.83
CA ALA A 120 -1.66 6.75 -12.96
C ALA A 120 -3.09 6.25 -12.79
N VAL A 121 -3.84 6.17 -13.90
CA VAL A 121 -5.13 5.48 -13.95
C VAL A 121 -4.93 4.04 -14.43
N ARG A 122 -5.61 3.09 -13.79
CA ARG A 122 -5.75 1.70 -14.24
C ARG A 122 -7.17 1.41 -14.72
N ARG A 123 -7.29 0.87 -15.94
CA ARG A 123 -8.54 0.36 -16.53
C ARG A 123 -8.32 -1.07 -17.01
N GLY A 124 -8.86 -2.04 -16.28
CA GLY A 124 -8.56 -3.45 -16.51
C GLY A 124 -7.07 -3.73 -16.29
N ASN A 125 -6.35 -4.13 -17.35
CA ASN A 125 -4.90 -4.34 -17.31
C ASN A 125 -4.10 -3.25 -18.04
N THR A 126 -4.73 -2.14 -18.43
CA THR A 126 -4.06 -0.99 -19.06
C THR A 126 -3.87 0.13 -18.05
N TYR A 127 -2.67 0.72 -18.08
CA TYR A 127 -2.22 1.79 -17.21
C TYR A 127 -1.97 3.05 -18.04
N PHE A 128 -2.44 4.18 -17.53
CA PHE A 128 -2.35 5.50 -18.14
C PHE A 128 -1.60 6.40 -17.16
N VAL A 129 -0.31 6.57 -17.38
CA VAL A 129 0.59 7.29 -16.48
C VAL A 129 0.64 8.76 -16.85
N LYS A 130 0.63 9.63 -15.84
CA LYS A 130 0.85 11.06 -16.02
C LYS A 130 1.92 11.54 -15.04
N ASN A 131 3.03 12.03 -15.56
CA ASN A 131 4.18 12.51 -14.78
C ASN A 131 3.98 13.95 -14.26
N SER A 132 2.72 14.36 -14.07
CA SER A 132 2.39 15.69 -13.57
C SER A 132 1.02 15.69 -12.89
N GLY A 133 0.84 16.52 -11.87
CA GLY A 133 -0.44 16.76 -11.17
C GLY A 133 -1.47 17.55 -11.99
N THR A 134 -1.48 17.42 -13.31
CA THR A 134 -2.37 18.14 -14.23
C THR A 134 -3.28 17.18 -14.99
N THR A 135 -4.47 17.66 -15.38
CA THR A 135 -5.36 16.92 -16.26
C THR A 135 -4.80 16.88 -17.69
N GLY A 136 -5.06 15.80 -18.42
CA GLY A 136 -4.72 15.72 -19.84
C GLY A 136 -4.56 14.30 -20.33
N VAL A 137 -3.97 14.17 -21.52
CA VAL A 137 -3.58 12.88 -22.09
C VAL A 137 -2.43 12.31 -21.25
N ALA A 138 -2.43 10.99 -21.06
CA ALA A 138 -1.34 10.27 -20.40
C ALA A 138 -0.03 10.44 -21.16
N ASP A 139 1.07 10.53 -20.42
CA ASP A 139 2.43 10.61 -20.99
C ASP A 139 2.90 9.23 -21.44
N LEU A 140 2.42 8.17 -20.79
CA LEU A 140 2.72 6.79 -21.11
C LEU A 140 1.49 5.89 -20.93
N VAL A 141 1.31 4.94 -21.86
CA VAL A 141 0.25 3.94 -21.81
C VAL A 141 0.83 2.56 -22.09
N PHE A 142 0.55 1.60 -21.22
CA PHE A 142 1.02 0.23 -21.36
C PHE A 142 0.05 -0.75 -20.72
N SER A 143 0.18 -2.05 -21.04
CA SER A 143 -0.63 -3.10 -20.44
C SER A 143 0.22 -4.16 -19.76
N TYR A 144 -0.17 -4.57 -18.56
CA TYR A 144 0.53 -5.59 -17.78
C TYR A 144 -0.40 -6.35 -16.83
N GLY A 145 -0.22 -7.66 -16.75
CA GLY A 145 -1.05 -8.57 -15.96
C GLY A 145 -2.45 -8.77 -16.54
N ASP A 146 -3.31 -9.38 -15.71
CA ASP A 146 -4.72 -9.64 -15.99
C ASP A 146 -5.61 -8.63 -15.25
N ALA A 147 -6.85 -8.44 -15.74
CA ALA A 147 -7.77 -7.45 -15.17
C ALA A 147 -8.12 -7.69 -13.69
N GLY A 148 -8.06 -8.94 -13.21
CA GLY A 148 -8.33 -9.33 -11.82
C GLY A 148 -7.12 -9.32 -10.90
N ASP A 149 -5.92 -9.02 -11.41
CA ASP A 149 -4.71 -9.04 -10.60
C ASP A 149 -4.70 -7.88 -9.58
N VAL A 150 -4.19 -8.14 -8.38
CA VAL A 150 -3.83 -7.09 -7.42
C VAL A 150 -2.52 -6.45 -7.90
N VAL A 151 -2.48 -5.12 -7.93
CA VAL A 151 -1.32 -4.35 -8.39
C VAL A 151 -0.65 -3.70 -7.19
N LEU A 152 0.68 -3.76 -7.18
CA LEU A 152 1.54 -3.02 -6.25
C LEU A 152 2.45 -2.13 -7.08
N VAL A 153 2.76 -0.95 -6.55
CA VAL A 153 3.66 0.05 -7.14
C VAL A 153 4.85 0.22 -6.22
N GLY A 154 6.03 0.43 -6.79
CA GLY A 154 7.27 0.72 -6.09
C GLY A 154 8.52 0.59 -6.99
N ASP A 155 9.67 0.97 -6.46
CA ASP A 155 10.99 0.90 -7.09
C ASP A 155 11.56 -0.52 -6.94
N TRP A 156 11.03 -1.47 -7.70
CA TRP A 156 11.36 -2.90 -7.55
C TRP A 156 12.80 -3.26 -7.94
N ASP A 157 13.48 -2.44 -8.75
CA ASP A 157 14.84 -2.71 -9.24
C ASP A 157 15.92 -1.80 -8.65
N GLY A 158 15.52 -0.84 -7.81
CA GLY A 158 16.42 0.03 -7.07
C GLY A 158 17.06 1.11 -7.93
N ARG A 159 16.37 1.55 -8.98
CA ARG A 159 16.85 2.60 -9.90
C ARG A 159 16.14 3.93 -9.68
N GLY A 160 15.27 4.01 -8.68
CA GLY A 160 14.58 5.21 -8.24
C GLY A 160 13.30 5.51 -9.02
N GLY A 161 12.89 4.68 -9.98
CA GLY A 161 11.63 4.86 -10.71
C GLY A 161 10.65 3.74 -10.39
N ASP A 162 9.39 4.11 -10.17
CA ASP A 162 8.35 3.18 -9.80
C ASP A 162 7.84 2.37 -11.00
N THR A 163 7.70 1.08 -10.74
CA THR A 163 7.16 0.13 -11.70
C THR A 163 6.16 -0.79 -11.01
N LEU A 164 5.74 -1.88 -11.65
CA LEU A 164 4.59 -2.66 -11.20
C LEU A 164 4.95 -4.08 -10.79
N VAL A 165 4.27 -4.54 -9.75
CA VAL A 165 4.12 -5.97 -9.44
C VAL A 165 2.64 -6.33 -9.55
N VAL A 166 2.34 -7.47 -10.18
CA VAL A 166 1.01 -8.09 -10.10
C VAL A 166 1.05 -9.31 -9.20
N ARG A 167 0.03 -9.47 -8.36
CA ARG A 167 -0.07 -10.54 -7.35
C ARG A 167 -1.26 -11.45 -7.63
N ARG A 168 -1.01 -12.76 -7.54
CA ARG A 168 -2.01 -13.84 -7.59
C ARG A 168 -1.82 -14.76 -6.39
N ALA A 169 -2.70 -14.66 -5.40
CA ALA A 169 -2.51 -15.29 -4.10
C ALA A 169 -1.11 -14.96 -3.53
N ASN A 170 -0.25 -15.95 -3.28
CA ASN A 170 1.09 -15.70 -2.75
C ASN A 170 2.20 -15.59 -3.80
N ARG A 171 1.86 -15.53 -5.09
CA ARG A 171 2.82 -15.37 -6.20
C ARG A 171 2.82 -13.94 -6.72
N TYR A 172 4.02 -13.40 -6.91
CA TYR A 172 4.27 -12.02 -7.35
C TYR A 172 5.04 -12.05 -8.67
N PHE A 173 4.57 -11.26 -9.64
CA PHE A 173 5.18 -11.14 -10.96
C PHE A 173 5.68 -9.69 -11.12
N VAL A 174 6.99 -9.52 -11.03
CA VAL A 174 7.67 -8.22 -11.03
C VAL A 174 7.89 -7.75 -12.45
N LYS A 175 7.63 -6.47 -12.72
CA LYS A 175 7.90 -5.80 -13.98
C LYS A 175 8.80 -4.58 -13.72
N ASN A 176 10.06 -4.64 -14.15
CA ASN A 176 11.06 -3.59 -13.91
C ASN A 176 11.11 -2.51 -15.01
N ASP A 177 10.10 -2.44 -15.87
CA ASP A 177 10.00 -1.38 -16.88
C ASP A 177 8.53 -1.12 -17.22
N LEU A 178 8.21 0.10 -17.63
CA LEU A 178 6.86 0.55 -17.95
C LEU A 178 6.48 0.29 -19.43
N ALA A 179 6.75 -0.92 -19.93
CA ALA A 179 6.33 -1.35 -21.25
C ALA A 179 5.40 -2.57 -21.20
N THR A 180 4.54 -2.67 -22.22
CA THR A 180 3.66 -3.83 -22.40
C THR A 180 4.49 -5.10 -22.57
N GLY A 181 4.16 -6.14 -21.80
CA GLY A 181 4.87 -7.41 -21.91
C GLY A 181 4.65 -8.36 -20.75
N VAL A 182 5.61 -9.25 -20.56
CA VAL A 182 5.63 -10.25 -19.48
C VAL A 182 6.47 -9.77 -18.30
N ALA A 183 6.36 -10.48 -17.19
CA ALA A 183 7.14 -10.22 -15.98
C ALA A 183 8.65 -10.35 -16.24
N SER A 184 9.43 -9.48 -15.60
CA SER A 184 10.89 -9.56 -15.53
C SER A 184 11.34 -10.69 -14.61
N SER A 185 10.60 -10.97 -13.55
CA SER A 185 10.83 -12.07 -12.61
C SER A 185 9.56 -12.42 -11.83
N ASP A 186 9.58 -13.55 -11.12
CA ASP A 186 8.49 -13.92 -10.21
C ASP A 186 9.00 -14.69 -8.98
N PHE A 187 8.25 -14.62 -7.87
CA PHE A 187 8.58 -15.30 -6.63
C PHE A 187 7.35 -15.56 -5.75
N LEU A 188 7.53 -16.31 -4.66
CA LEU A 188 6.48 -16.61 -3.68
C LEU A 188 6.78 -15.92 -2.35
N PHE A 189 5.79 -15.29 -1.72
CA PHE A 189 5.94 -14.73 -0.38
C PHE A 189 4.61 -14.64 0.38
N GLY A 190 4.64 -15.00 1.66
CA GLY A 190 3.43 -15.07 2.50
C GLY A 190 2.39 -16.08 2.00
N ASP A 191 1.15 -15.85 2.43
CA ASP A 191 -0.03 -16.65 2.11
C ASP A 191 -1.01 -15.86 1.24
N GLY A 192 -1.94 -16.57 0.59
CA GLY A 192 -2.86 -15.96 -0.38
C GLY A 192 -3.81 -14.91 0.20
N GLY A 193 -4.15 -15.02 1.49
CA GLY A 193 -5.05 -14.10 2.20
C GLY A 193 -4.35 -12.94 2.91
N ASP A 194 -3.01 -12.87 2.86
CA ASP A 194 -2.28 -11.81 3.55
C ASP A 194 -2.58 -10.43 2.95
N LEU A 195 -2.68 -9.41 3.82
CA LEU A 195 -2.54 -8.02 3.41
C LEU A 195 -1.05 -7.79 3.08
N VAL A 196 -0.79 -7.20 1.91
CA VAL A 196 0.58 -6.95 1.42
C VAL A 196 0.87 -5.46 1.51
N LEU A 197 2.10 -5.16 1.92
CA LEU A 197 2.68 -3.82 2.01
C LEU A 197 3.90 -3.76 1.09
N THR A 198 4.14 -2.60 0.50
CA THR A 198 5.34 -2.30 -0.29
C THR A 198 6.23 -1.34 0.46
N GLY A 199 7.54 -1.52 0.38
CA GLY A 199 8.48 -0.49 0.84
C GLY A 199 9.90 -0.99 0.98
N ARG A 200 10.78 -0.03 1.28
CA ARG A 200 12.19 -0.16 1.56
C ARG A 200 12.43 -0.20 3.07
N TRP A 201 12.45 -1.41 3.61
CA TRP A 201 12.52 -1.63 5.06
C TRP A 201 13.87 -1.33 5.71
N SER A 202 14.92 -1.02 4.95
CA SER A 202 16.26 -0.74 5.48
C SER A 202 17.13 0.03 4.48
N ALA A 203 18.00 0.89 5.01
CA ALA A 203 18.88 1.76 4.22
C ALA A 203 19.90 1.04 3.30
N GLY A 204 20.04 -0.29 3.41
CA GLY A 204 20.92 -1.09 2.56
C GLY A 204 20.21 -1.81 1.41
N GLN A 205 18.88 -1.67 1.30
CA GLN A 205 18.12 -2.27 0.22
C GLN A 205 18.26 -1.44 -1.05
N ALA A 206 18.41 -2.13 -2.18
CA ALA A 206 18.55 -1.47 -3.48
C ALA A 206 17.26 -0.71 -3.84
N GLY A 207 16.11 -1.32 -3.60
CA GLY A 207 14.79 -0.80 -3.91
C GLY A 207 13.74 -1.38 -2.96
N ASP A 208 12.49 -1.33 -3.40
CA ASP A 208 11.35 -1.78 -2.62
C ASP A 208 11.22 -3.29 -2.58
N SER A 209 10.53 -3.72 -1.54
CA SER A 209 10.29 -5.11 -1.23
C SER A 209 8.94 -5.27 -0.56
N LEU A 210 8.63 -6.49 -0.12
CA LEU A 210 7.31 -6.83 0.37
C LEU A 210 7.31 -7.04 1.89
N GLY A 211 6.20 -6.64 2.49
CA GLY A 211 5.77 -7.02 3.82
C GLY A 211 4.40 -7.67 3.77
N VAL A 212 4.12 -8.60 4.68
CA VAL A 212 2.77 -9.13 4.87
C VAL A 212 2.29 -8.92 6.30
N ARG A 213 0.98 -8.73 6.47
CA ARG A 213 0.34 -8.51 7.78
C ARG A 213 -0.68 -9.59 8.08
N ARG A 214 -0.63 -10.10 9.32
CA ARG A 214 -1.61 -11.05 9.91
C ARG A 214 -2.03 -10.57 11.29
N GLY A 215 -3.31 -10.22 11.44
CA GLY A 215 -3.78 -9.51 12.62
C GLY A 215 -2.99 -8.21 12.80
N ASN A 216 -2.35 -8.01 13.95
CA ASN A 216 -1.48 -6.85 14.20
C ASN A 216 0.02 -7.17 14.03
N THR A 217 0.38 -8.33 13.48
CA THR A 217 1.78 -8.75 13.28
C THR A 217 2.20 -8.57 11.82
N TYR A 218 3.40 -8.03 11.64
CA TYR A 218 4.01 -7.70 10.35
C TYR A 218 5.22 -8.59 10.11
N TYR A 219 5.39 -9.02 8.87
CA TYR A 219 6.45 -9.91 8.41
C TYR A 219 7.10 -9.26 7.19
N LEU A 220 8.23 -8.57 7.38
CA LEU A 220 8.92 -7.82 6.34
C LEU A 220 10.07 -8.63 5.76
N ARG A 221 10.23 -8.59 4.44
CA ARG A 221 11.32 -9.25 3.73
C ARG A 221 12.09 -8.23 2.93
N ASN A 222 13.41 -8.19 3.10
CA ASN A 222 14.28 -7.18 2.53
C ASN A 222 14.75 -7.52 1.10
N SER A 223 14.12 -8.50 0.46
CA SER A 223 14.47 -8.97 -0.88
C SER A 223 13.26 -9.54 -1.64
N LEU A 224 13.27 -9.36 -2.96
CA LEU A 224 12.26 -9.91 -3.89
C LEU A 224 12.57 -11.37 -4.26
N THR A 225 12.61 -12.24 -3.25
CA THR A 225 12.90 -13.67 -3.42
C THR A 225 11.98 -14.52 -2.57
N THR A 226 11.85 -15.80 -2.88
CA THR A 226 11.09 -16.74 -2.04
C THR A 226 11.80 -16.99 -0.70
N GLY A 227 11.06 -16.90 0.41
CA GLY A 227 11.59 -17.20 1.74
C GLY A 227 10.73 -16.68 2.89
N VAL A 228 11.27 -16.80 4.11
CA VAL A 228 10.65 -16.27 5.33
C VAL A 228 10.92 -14.78 5.51
N ALA A 229 10.20 -14.10 6.40
CA ALA A 229 10.50 -12.70 6.70
C ALA A 229 11.85 -12.53 7.42
N ASP A 230 12.50 -11.40 7.16
CA ASP A 230 13.75 -10.97 7.81
C ASP A 230 13.45 -10.23 9.12
N THR A 231 12.32 -9.52 9.19
CA THR A 231 11.88 -8.76 10.37
C THR A 231 10.43 -9.11 10.70
N VAL A 232 10.15 -9.34 11.99
CA VAL A 232 8.79 -9.63 12.50
C VAL A 232 8.53 -8.81 13.75
N PHE A 233 7.40 -8.10 13.80
CA PHE A 233 7.00 -7.28 14.93
C PHE A 233 5.49 -7.01 14.94
N ALA A 234 4.96 -6.50 16.05
CA ALA A 234 3.56 -6.13 16.18
C ALA A 234 3.39 -4.61 16.33
N TYR A 235 2.38 -4.06 15.67
CA TYR A 235 2.03 -2.64 15.72
C TYR A 235 0.53 -2.42 15.44
N GLY A 236 -0.05 -1.41 16.08
CA GLY A 236 -1.46 -1.07 15.92
C GLY A 236 -2.43 -2.13 16.44
N GLU A 237 -3.72 -1.88 16.16
CA GLU A 237 -4.83 -2.76 16.51
C GLU A 237 -5.15 -3.69 15.35
N VAL A 238 -5.74 -4.86 15.65
CA VAL A 238 -6.15 -5.81 14.60
C VAL A 238 -7.13 -5.19 13.61
N SER A 239 -7.98 -4.26 14.07
CA SER A 239 -8.96 -3.55 13.24
C SER A 239 -8.39 -2.40 12.41
N ASP A 240 -7.13 -2.03 12.61
CA ASP A 240 -6.51 -0.96 11.84
C ASP A 240 -6.24 -1.40 10.40
N THR A 241 -6.35 -0.47 9.44
CA THR A 241 -5.78 -0.66 8.10
C THR A 241 -4.33 -0.22 8.12
N ALA A 242 -3.40 -1.08 7.71
CA ALA A 242 -1.99 -0.74 7.61
C ALA A 242 -1.61 -0.21 6.22
N PHE A 243 -0.61 0.66 6.19
CA PHE A 243 0.03 1.19 4.99
C PHE A 243 1.48 1.59 5.32
N THR A 244 2.23 2.04 4.34
CA THR A 244 3.68 2.32 4.44
C THR A 244 4.08 3.58 3.70
N GLY A 245 5.22 4.13 4.11
CA GLY A 245 5.90 5.27 3.51
C GLY A 245 7.03 5.79 4.40
N ASP A 246 7.79 6.74 3.86
CA ASP A 246 8.89 7.45 4.51
C ASP A 246 8.38 8.76 5.12
N TRP A 247 8.08 8.73 6.42
CA TRP A 247 7.43 9.85 7.10
C TRP A 247 8.41 10.93 7.56
N ASP A 248 9.71 10.64 7.64
CA ASP A 248 10.74 11.54 8.17
C ASP A 248 11.89 11.82 7.18
N GLY A 249 11.82 11.26 5.98
CA GLY A 249 12.70 11.53 4.85
C GLY A 249 14.08 10.90 4.99
N ASP A 250 14.18 9.77 5.71
CA ASP A 250 15.45 9.07 5.93
C ASP A 250 15.76 8.02 4.83
N GLY A 251 14.85 7.84 3.88
CA GLY A 251 14.91 6.89 2.77
C GLY A 251 14.44 5.48 3.15
N ARG A 252 13.81 5.29 4.31
CA ARG A 252 13.28 4.01 4.78
C ARG A 252 11.79 4.10 5.01
N ASP A 253 11.06 3.18 4.38
CA ASP A 253 9.64 3.07 4.63
C ASP A 253 9.36 2.38 5.97
N THR A 254 8.43 2.98 6.69
CA THR A 254 7.95 2.51 7.98
C THR A 254 6.43 2.43 7.99
N LEU A 255 5.82 2.08 9.13
CA LEU A 255 4.40 1.75 9.16
C LEU A 255 3.52 2.95 9.51
N GLY A 256 2.44 3.10 8.76
CA GLY A 256 1.26 3.87 9.12
C GLY A 256 0.08 2.95 9.40
N VAL A 257 -0.81 3.37 10.30
CA VAL A 257 -2.14 2.77 10.41
C VAL A 257 -3.24 3.81 10.33
N ARG A 258 -4.28 3.48 9.56
CA ARG A 258 -5.53 4.22 9.48
C ARG A 258 -6.51 3.54 10.41
N ARG A 259 -6.89 4.26 11.46
CA ARG A 259 -7.90 3.79 12.39
C ARG A 259 -9.25 4.31 11.94
N GLY A 260 -10.16 3.39 11.64
CA GLY A 260 -11.56 3.75 11.46
C GLY A 260 -12.05 4.47 12.70
N GLY A 261 -12.59 5.67 12.52
CA GLY A 261 -13.40 6.29 13.57
C GLY A 261 -14.54 5.32 13.86
N SER A 262 -14.71 4.94 15.12
CA SER A 262 -15.97 4.37 15.56
C SER A 262 -17.06 5.30 15.05
N VAL A 263 -17.85 4.85 14.07
CA VAL A 263 -19.14 5.48 13.80
C VAL A 263 -19.84 5.48 15.15
N PRO A 264 -20.20 6.62 15.75
CA PRO A 264 -20.98 6.60 16.98
C PRO A 264 -22.27 5.82 16.69
N GLY A 265 -22.35 4.56 17.13
CA GLY A 265 -23.48 3.67 16.89
C GLY A 265 -23.19 2.30 16.27
N LEU A 266 -21.98 1.99 15.81
CA LEU A 266 -21.63 0.61 15.41
C LEU A 266 -20.56 0.07 16.35
N ALA A 267 -20.92 -0.97 17.10
CA ALA A 267 -20.00 -1.74 17.93
C ALA A 267 -18.78 -2.18 17.09
N PRO A 268 -17.58 -2.28 17.69
CA PRO A 268 -16.43 -2.88 17.02
C PRO A 268 -16.84 -4.22 16.40
N ALA A 269 -16.26 -4.53 15.23
CA ALA A 269 -16.51 -5.81 14.57
C ALA A 269 -16.31 -6.94 15.61
N PRO A 270 -17.29 -7.82 15.79
CA PRO A 270 -17.17 -8.92 16.74
C PRO A 270 -15.97 -9.80 16.39
N ALA A 271 -15.39 -10.46 17.38
CA ALA A 271 -14.34 -11.45 17.13
C ALA A 271 -14.80 -12.49 16.11
N ASP A 272 -13.87 -12.89 15.23
CA ASP A 272 -14.13 -13.89 14.18
C ASP A 272 -14.77 -15.14 14.79
N PRO A 273 -16.03 -15.44 14.45
CA PRO A 273 -16.72 -16.57 15.03
C PRO A 273 -16.25 -17.90 14.39
N GLY A 274 -15.53 -17.87 13.27
CA GLY A 274 -15.25 -19.04 12.47
C GLY A 274 -16.54 -19.76 12.01
N ASP A 275 -16.38 -21.02 11.61
CA ASP A 275 -17.47 -21.93 11.24
C ASP A 275 -18.13 -22.52 12.51
N SER A 276 -18.59 -21.65 13.43
CA SER A 276 -19.11 -22.04 14.75
C SER A 276 -20.63 -22.19 14.81
N VAL A 277 -21.35 -21.81 13.75
CA VAL A 277 -22.80 -21.93 13.63
C VAL A 277 -23.18 -22.45 12.23
N ASN A 278 -24.38 -22.99 12.09
CA ASN A 278 -25.00 -23.35 10.81
C ASN A 278 -26.50 -23.02 10.83
N CYS A 279 -27.24 -23.32 9.75
CA CYS A 279 -28.67 -23.00 9.65
C CYS A 279 -29.56 -23.69 10.71
N ASP A 280 -29.15 -24.81 11.30
CA ASP A 280 -29.92 -25.50 12.34
C ASP A 280 -29.82 -24.81 13.71
N ASP A 281 -28.89 -23.86 13.88
CA ASP A 281 -28.70 -23.10 15.12
C ASP A 281 -29.66 -21.90 15.25
N PHE A 282 -30.46 -21.61 14.22
CA PHE A 282 -31.38 -20.48 14.18
C PHE A 282 -32.83 -20.94 14.06
N SER A 283 -33.73 -20.26 14.78
CA SER A 283 -35.16 -20.63 14.78
C SER A 283 -35.94 -20.00 13.62
N THR A 284 -35.41 -18.93 13.03
CA THR A 284 -36.02 -18.20 11.89
C THR A 284 -34.95 -17.70 10.92
N GLN A 285 -35.36 -17.45 9.67
CA GLN A 285 -34.49 -16.85 8.64
C GLN A 285 -33.96 -15.48 9.08
N ALA A 286 -34.79 -14.67 9.75
CA ALA A 286 -34.42 -13.35 10.22
C ALA A 286 -33.28 -13.38 11.26
N GLU A 287 -33.25 -14.39 12.13
CA GLU A 287 -32.17 -14.58 13.11
C GLU A 287 -30.86 -14.97 12.42
N ALA A 288 -30.91 -15.91 11.46
CA ALA A 288 -29.77 -16.29 10.65
C ALA A 288 -29.24 -15.10 9.83
N GLN A 289 -30.14 -14.31 9.24
CA GLN A 289 -29.79 -13.10 8.49
C GLN A 289 -29.14 -12.04 9.36
N ALA A 290 -29.63 -11.84 10.59
CA ALA A 290 -29.04 -10.88 11.53
C ALA A 290 -27.60 -11.28 11.92
N TRP A 291 -27.35 -12.59 12.10
CA TRP A 291 -26.01 -13.11 12.32
C TRP A 291 -25.13 -12.91 11.08
N PHE A 292 -25.61 -13.32 9.90
CA PHE A 292 -24.89 -13.18 8.63
C PHE A 292 -24.50 -11.72 8.36
N THR A 293 -25.45 -10.78 8.46
CA THR A 293 -25.18 -9.35 8.26
C THR A 293 -24.20 -8.77 9.29
N ARG A 294 -24.12 -9.34 10.50
CA ARG A 294 -23.18 -8.92 11.54
C ARG A 294 -21.73 -9.29 11.22
N TYR A 295 -21.49 -10.46 10.63
CA TYR A 295 -20.14 -11.00 10.42
C TYR A 295 -19.67 -10.92 8.95
N TYR A 296 -20.59 -10.97 7.99
CA TYR A 296 -20.28 -10.95 6.55
C TYR A 296 -19.42 -9.77 6.09
N PRO A 297 -19.62 -8.53 6.55
CA PRO A 297 -18.77 -7.40 6.14
C PRO A 297 -17.30 -7.53 6.56
N ALA A 298 -17.01 -8.32 7.60
CA ALA A 298 -15.68 -8.48 8.17
C ALA A 298 -15.02 -9.81 7.75
N TYR A 299 -15.80 -10.88 7.61
CA TYR A 299 -15.30 -12.26 7.45
C TYR A 299 -15.90 -13.00 6.25
N GLY A 300 -16.80 -12.38 5.48
CA GLY A 300 -17.58 -13.06 4.45
C GLY A 300 -18.53 -14.10 5.03
N ASP A 301 -18.95 -15.07 4.21
CA ASP A 301 -19.81 -16.17 4.66
C ASP A 301 -19.02 -17.26 5.41
N VAL A 302 -18.46 -16.89 6.56
CA VAL A 302 -17.56 -17.73 7.36
C VAL A 302 -18.23 -18.98 7.93
N ALA A 303 -19.56 -18.93 8.14
CA ALA A 303 -20.40 -20.02 8.64
C ALA A 303 -21.23 -20.71 7.55
N ARG A 304 -21.00 -20.38 6.27
CA ARG A 304 -21.64 -21.02 5.11
C ARG A 304 -23.18 -20.99 5.15
N LEU A 305 -23.74 -19.87 5.61
CA LEU A 305 -25.19 -19.69 5.75
C LEU A 305 -25.86 -19.32 4.42
N ASP A 306 -25.10 -18.84 3.43
CA ASP A 306 -25.56 -18.44 2.10
C ASP A 306 -24.98 -19.38 1.04
N GLN A 307 -25.74 -20.42 0.68
CA GLN A 307 -25.25 -21.48 -0.20
C GLN A 307 -25.24 -21.10 -1.68
N ASP A 308 -26.08 -20.15 -2.10
CA ASP A 308 -26.22 -19.74 -3.50
C ASP A 308 -25.53 -18.39 -3.80
N GLY A 309 -25.02 -17.71 -2.77
CA GLY A 309 -24.20 -16.51 -2.86
C GLY A 309 -25.02 -15.25 -3.16
N ASN A 310 -26.32 -15.27 -2.86
CA ASN A 310 -27.23 -14.17 -3.16
C ASN A 310 -27.35 -13.14 -2.00
N LEU A 311 -26.58 -13.34 -0.92
CA LEU A 311 -26.54 -12.57 0.32
C LEU A 311 -27.73 -12.77 1.27
N LEU A 312 -28.51 -13.83 1.07
CA LEU A 312 -29.59 -14.26 1.96
C LEU A 312 -29.18 -15.53 2.71
N ALA A 313 -29.13 -15.42 4.04
CA ALA A 313 -28.77 -16.55 4.88
C ALA A 313 -29.97 -17.49 5.08
N CYS A 314 -29.71 -18.79 4.97
CA CYS A 314 -30.62 -19.87 5.38
C CYS A 314 -32.06 -19.71 4.89
N GLU A 315 -32.26 -19.47 3.60
CA GLU A 315 -33.56 -19.17 2.97
C GLU A 315 -34.64 -20.25 3.15
N ALA A 316 -34.25 -21.46 3.55
CA ALA A 316 -35.17 -22.56 3.85
C ALA A 316 -35.81 -22.47 5.26
N LEU A 317 -35.32 -21.58 6.13
CA LEU A 317 -35.88 -21.35 7.46
C LEU A 317 -37.20 -20.54 7.39
N PRO A 318 -38.09 -20.74 8.37
CA PRO A 318 -39.34 -19.98 8.46
C PRO A 318 -39.15 -18.49 8.79
#